data_AF-A0A8T3SZM3-F1
#
_entry.id   AF-A0A8T3SZM3-F1
#
_cell.length_a   1.000
_cell.length_b   1.000
_cell.length_c   1.000
_cell.angle_alpha   90.00
_cell.angle_beta   90.00
_cell.angle_gamma   90.00
#
_symmetry.space_group_name_H-M   'P 1'
#
loop_
_entity.id
_entity.type
_entity.pdbx_description
1 polymer ?
#
loop_
_entity_poly.entity_id
_entity_poly.type
_entity_poly.pdbx_seq_one_letter_code
_entity_poly.pdbx_strand_id
1 'polypeptide(L)'
;MLAAKIDDTYAEAFKSIYVELLITARDRTWVEHAVNAATGHGSSTIMCDCEAGLDRYVGPGGDESFQTPDGRPGAVVQMHLPRFRKDRVEALEKAALARISQNVLTTPTAACFNLIDSDTYYHMGRKVAYFGNGFQTREERYGRKVWV
;
A
#
# COMPACT_ATOMS: atom_id res chain seq x y z
N MET A 1 40.19 9.43 5.18
CA MET A 1 39.13 8.76 5.96
C MET A 1 39.55 7.32 6.16
N LEU A 2 39.41 6.78 7.38
CA LEU A 2 39.57 5.33 7.60
C LEU A 2 38.29 4.64 7.10
N ALA A 3 38.45 3.54 6.36
CA ALA A 3 37.31 2.74 5.93
C ALA A 3 36.64 2.07 7.14
N ALA A 4 35.31 1.95 7.11
CA ALA A 4 34.57 1.20 8.12
C ALA A 4 34.94 -0.29 8.04
N LYS A 5 35.08 -0.94 9.20
CA LYS A 5 35.24 -2.40 9.27
C LYS A 5 33.87 -3.05 9.02
N ILE A 6 33.83 -4.01 8.10
CA ILE A 6 32.67 -4.86 7.84
C ILE A 6 32.93 -6.21 8.50
N ASP A 7 32.04 -6.63 9.40
CA ASP A 7 32.15 -7.94 10.02
C ASP A 7 31.68 -9.04 9.07
N ASP A 8 32.41 -10.15 9.04
CA ASP A 8 32.07 -11.36 8.26
C ASP A 8 30.99 -12.15 9.02
N THR A 9 29.74 -11.79 8.79
CA THR A 9 28.55 -12.36 9.45
C THR A 9 27.33 -12.29 8.50
N TYR A 10 26.15 -12.66 8.97
CA TYR A 10 24.92 -12.72 8.19
C TYR A 10 23.74 -12.01 8.86
N ALA A 11 22.71 -11.69 8.07
CA ALA A 11 21.41 -11.23 8.54
C ALA A 11 20.40 -12.38 8.42
N GLU A 12 19.72 -12.70 9.53
CA GLU A 12 18.64 -13.69 9.53
C GLU A 12 17.29 -13.01 9.28
N ALA A 13 16.62 -13.38 8.19
CA ALA A 13 15.34 -12.81 7.80
C ALA A 13 14.21 -13.85 7.86
N PHE A 14 12.98 -13.37 8.05
CA PHE A 14 11.80 -14.21 8.13
C PHE A 14 10.91 -14.00 6.90
N LYS A 15 10.18 -15.05 6.51
CA LYS A 15 9.21 -14.96 5.40
C LYS A 15 8.00 -14.15 5.84
N SER A 16 7.53 -13.26 4.96
CA SER A 16 6.30 -12.47 5.14
C SER A 16 5.30 -12.79 4.03
N ILE A 17 4.02 -12.62 4.32
CA ILE A 17 3.02 -12.29 3.27
C ILE A 17 2.87 -10.78 3.21
N TYR A 18 2.46 -10.24 2.07
CA TYR A 18 2.35 -8.80 1.91
C TYR A 18 1.32 -8.42 0.86
N VAL A 19 0.90 -7.15 0.91
CA VAL A 19 0.19 -6.48 -0.18
C VAL A 19 1.04 -5.32 -0.68
N GLU A 20 0.90 -4.99 -1.96
CA GLU A 20 1.54 -3.83 -2.57
C GLU A 20 0.46 -2.96 -3.24
N LEU A 21 0.39 -1.72 -2.78
CA LEU A 21 -0.63 -0.75 -3.17
C LEU A 21 0.06 0.42 -3.87
N LEU A 22 -0.52 0.86 -4.99
CA LEU A 22 -0.19 2.13 -5.60
C LEU A 22 -1.19 3.18 -5.11
N ILE A 23 -0.69 4.23 -4.45
CA ILE A 23 -1.47 5.40 -4.10
C ILE A 23 -1.08 6.53 -5.05
N THR A 24 -2.04 7.09 -5.77
CA THR A 24 -1.83 8.28 -6.61
C THR A 24 -2.64 9.46 -6.08
N ALA A 25 -2.16 10.67 -6.26
CA ALA A 25 -2.85 11.89 -5.85
C ALA A 25 -2.58 13.03 -6.84
N ARG A 26 -3.22 14.19 -6.64
CA ARG A 26 -3.05 15.34 -7.56
C ARG A 26 -1.60 15.79 -7.72
N ASP A 27 -0.82 15.76 -6.64
CA ASP A 27 0.56 16.22 -6.58
C ASP A 27 1.34 15.47 -5.48
N ARG A 28 2.67 15.67 -5.42
CA ARG A 28 3.56 15.01 -4.44
C ARG A 28 3.11 15.24 -2.99
N THR A 29 2.65 16.45 -2.66
CA THR A 29 2.21 16.80 -1.31
C THR A 29 1.05 15.90 -0.85
N TRP A 30 0.03 15.72 -1.69
CA TRP A 30 -1.09 14.83 -1.34
C TRP A 30 -0.70 13.35 -1.32
N VAL A 31 0.24 12.92 -2.18
CA VAL A 31 0.80 11.56 -2.12
C VAL A 31 1.48 11.34 -0.76
N GLU A 32 2.32 12.27 -0.31
CA GLU A 32 3.02 12.17 0.97
C GLU A 32 2.08 12.14 2.16
N HIS A 33 1.01 12.93 2.15
CA HIS A 33 -0.03 12.86 3.19
C HIS A 33 -0.67 11.47 3.25
N ALA A 34 -1.06 10.91 2.11
CA ALA A 34 -1.65 9.57 2.06
C ALA A 34 -0.67 8.49 2.53
N VAL A 35 0.59 8.55 2.08
CA VAL A 35 1.64 7.60 2.46
C VAL A 35 1.89 7.67 3.96
N ASN A 36 2.16 8.85 4.52
CA ASN A 36 2.48 9.02 5.94
C ASN A 36 1.33 8.53 6.83
N ALA A 37 0.09 8.80 6.46
CA ALA A 37 -1.07 8.30 7.19
C ALA A 37 -1.22 6.77 7.03
N ALA A 38 -1.03 6.23 5.83
CA ALA A 38 -1.20 4.80 5.56
C ALA A 38 -0.09 3.91 6.15
N THR A 39 1.13 4.43 6.36
CA THR A 39 2.28 3.67 6.90
C THR A 39 2.56 3.94 8.38
N GLY A 40 1.95 4.98 8.97
CA GLY A 40 2.09 5.29 10.40
C GLY A 40 1.70 4.13 11.32
N HIS A 41 2.29 4.06 12.53
CA HIS A 41 2.08 2.95 13.48
C HIS A 41 2.26 1.56 12.82
N GLY A 42 3.33 1.39 12.05
CA GLY A 42 3.58 0.17 11.26
C GLY A 42 5.03 -0.30 11.31
N SER A 43 5.70 -0.18 12.46
CA SER A 43 7.13 -0.45 12.57
C SER A 43 7.48 -1.91 12.85
N SER A 44 6.66 -2.62 13.64
CA SER A 44 6.91 -4.01 13.97
C SER A 44 5.63 -4.76 14.30
N THR A 45 5.45 -5.91 13.70
CA THR A 45 4.30 -6.81 13.93
C THR A 45 4.23 -7.41 15.33
N ILE A 46 5.22 -7.14 16.20
CA ILE A 46 5.18 -7.50 17.62
C ILE A 46 4.07 -6.75 18.35
N MET A 47 3.87 -5.46 18.05
CA MET A 47 2.84 -4.62 18.69
C MET A 47 2.09 -3.67 17.74
N CYS A 48 2.45 -3.60 16.46
CA CYS A 48 1.65 -2.97 15.41
C CYS A 48 0.76 -4.02 14.71
N ASP A 49 -0.30 -3.56 14.05
CA ASP A 49 -1.21 -4.41 13.28
C ASP A 49 -0.56 -5.01 12.02
N CYS A 50 0.38 -4.29 11.40
CA CYS A 50 1.28 -4.75 10.34
C CYS A 50 2.63 -4.02 10.38
N GLU A 51 3.60 -4.48 9.58
CA GLU A 51 4.76 -3.68 9.18
C GLU A 51 4.44 -2.97 7.87
N ALA A 52 4.59 -1.65 7.79
CA ALA A 52 4.19 -0.87 6.61
C ALA A 52 5.24 0.18 6.25
N GLY A 53 5.44 0.38 4.95
CA GLY A 53 6.46 1.30 4.46
C GLY A 53 6.20 1.80 3.05
N LEU A 54 6.76 2.97 2.76
CA LEU A 54 6.94 3.44 1.40
C LEU A 54 8.07 2.62 0.76
N ASP A 55 7.78 1.96 -0.36
CA ASP A 55 8.82 1.35 -1.20
C ASP A 55 9.50 2.44 -2.04
N ARG A 56 8.73 3.10 -2.91
CA ARG A 56 9.24 4.21 -3.74
C ARG A 56 8.14 5.13 -4.25
N TYR A 57 8.53 6.33 -4.65
CA TYR A 57 7.68 7.24 -5.40
C TYR A 57 7.76 6.94 -6.90
N VAL A 58 6.63 7.02 -7.61
CA VAL A 58 6.51 6.65 -9.05
C VAL A 58 5.71 7.69 -9.83
N GLY A 59 5.78 7.62 -11.16
CA GLY A 59 5.10 8.56 -12.05
C GLY A 59 5.75 9.95 -12.06
N PRO A 60 5.03 11.00 -12.49
CA PRO A 60 5.58 12.34 -12.62
C PRO A 60 6.22 12.84 -11.31
N GLY A 61 7.50 13.24 -11.38
CA GLY A 61 8.25 13.69 -10.21
C GLY A 61 8.69 12.59 -9.24
N GLY A 62 8.69 11.32 -9.66
CA GLY A 62 9.24 10.17 -8.94
C GLY A 62 10.07 9.29 -9.87
N ASP A 63 9.96 7.97 -9.72
CA ASP A 63 10.43 7.03 -10.73
C ASP A 63 9.53 7.08 -11.98
N GLU A 64 10.00 7.78 -13.01
CA GLU A 64 9.30 7.98 -14.28
C GLU A 64 9.32 6.73 -15.18
N SER A 65 10.13 5.71 -14.86
CA SER A 65 10.10 4.43 -15.58
C SER A 65 8.81 3.65 -15.32
N PHE A 66 8.12 3.95 -14.21
CA PHE A 66 6.82 3.41 -13.87
C PHE A 66 5.72 4.43 -14.16
N GLN A 67 4.94 4.18 -15.21
CA GLN A 67 3.76 4.99 -15.52
C GLN A 67 2.56 4.57 -14.65
N THR A 68 1.99 5.52 -13.92
CA THR A 68 0.79 5.29 -13.12
C THR A 68 -0.44 5.16 -14.01
N PRO A 69 -1.45 4.33 -13.63
CA PRO A 69 -2.62 4.10 -14.50
C PRO A 69 -3.38 5.37 -14.85
N ASP A 70 -3.47 6.32 -13.92
CA ASP A 70 -4.17 7.58 -14.07
C ASP A 70 -3.27 8.76 -14.46
N GLY A 71 -1.98 8.51 -14.74
CA GLY A 71 -1.00 9.50 -15.17
C GLY A 71 -0.59 10.51 -14.08
N ARG A 72 -0.98 10.28 -12.82
CA ARG A 72 -0.70 11.21 -11.71
C ARG A 72 0.53 10.77 -10.89
N PRO A 73 1.17 11.68 -10.13
CA PRO A 73 2.20 11.31 -9.18
C PRO A 73 1.71 10.21 -8.22
N GLY A 74 2.57 9.24 -7.91
CA GLY A 74 2.21 8.13 -7.04
C GLY A 74 3.31 7.68 -6.09
N ALA A 75 2.93 6.72 -5.25
CA ALA A 75 3.78 6.01 -4.31
C ALA A 75 3.37 4.54 -4.24
N VAL A 76 4.37 3.66 -4.23
CA VAL A 76 4.19 2.24 -3.93
C VAL A 76 4.36 2.04 -2.43
N VAL A 77 3.36 1.47 -1.79
CA VAL A 77 3.35 1.18 -0.35
C VAL A 77 3.18 -0.32 -0.15
N GLN A 78 3.96 -0.88 0.76
CA GLN A 78 3.86 -2.28 1.15
C GLN A 78 3.37 -2.42 2.59
N MET A 79 2.62 -3.49 2.85
CA MET A 79 2.19 -3.88 4.20
C MET A 79 2.43 -5.38 4.39
N HIS A 80 3.08 -5.74 5.49
CA HIS A 80 3.68 -7.05 5.74
C HIS A 80 3.13 -7.68 7.02
N LEU A 81 2.94 -9.01 6.97
CA LEU A 81 2.75 -9.85 8.14
C LEU A 81 3.60 -11.12 8.07
N PRO A 82 4.25 -11.53 9.17
CA PRO A 82 5.12 -12.70 9.19
C PRO A 82 4.33 -13.98 8.88
N ARG A 83 4.93 -14.87 8.10
CA ARG A 83 4.29 -16.12 7.65
C ARG A 83 4.00 -17.09 8.80
N PHE A 84 4.74 -17.00 9.91
CA PHE A 84 4.53 -17.83 11.09
C PHE A 84 3.30 -17.42 11.92
N ARG A 85 2.73 -16.21 11.70
CA ARG A 85 1.48 -15.79 12.34
C ARG A 85 0.31 -16.62 11.80
N LYS A 86 -0.52 -17.16 12.69
CA LYS A 86 -1.59 -18.12 12.34
C LYS A 86 -2.72 -17.46 11.54
N ASP A 87 -3.19 -16.31 11.99
CA ASP A 87 -4.27 -15.49 11.42
C ASP A 87 -3.77 -14.47 10.37
N ARG A 88 -2.58 -14.68 9.79
CA ARG A 88 -1.90 -13.68 8.94
C ARG A 88 -2.73 -13.21 7.74
N VAL A 89 -3.54 -14.07 7.12
CA VAL A 89 -4.31 -13.71 5.92
C VAL A 89 -5.42 -12.73 6.30
N GLU A 90 -6.21 -13.08 7.32
CA GLU A 90 -7.30 -12.26 7.84
C GLU A 90 -6.77 -10.97 8.48
N ALA A 91 -5.64 -11.06 9.20
CA ALA A 91 -5.01 -9.91 9.83
C ALA A 91 -4.44 -8.93 8.81
N LEU A 92 -3.80 -9.41 7.73
CA LEU A 92 -3.30 -8.54 6.66
C LEU A 92 -4.45 -7.88 5.92
N GLU A 93 -5.52 -8.63 5.64
CA GLU A 93 -6.72 -8.08 5.03
C GLU A 93 -7.32 -6.96 5.89
N LYS A 94 -7.43 -7.19 7.22
CA LYS A 94 -7.95 -6.21 8.17
C LYS A 94 -7.07 -4.96 8.25
N ALA A 95 -5.75 -5.12 8.33
CA ALA A 95 -4.80 -4.01 8.37
C ALA A 95 -4.86 -3.18 7.08
N ALA A 96 -4.86 -3.83 5.92
CA ALA A 96 -4.99 -3.17 4.62
C ALA A 96 -6.33 -2.44 4.49
N LEU A 97 -7.45 -3.06 4.88
CA LEU A 97 -8.77 -2.44 4.82
C LEU A 97 -8.84 -1.21 5.74
N ALA A 98 -8.34 -1.31 6.98
CA ALA A 98 -8.33 -0.19 7.92
C ALA A 98 -7.50 0.98 7.36
N ARG A 99 -6.29 0.72 6.88
CA ARG A 99 -5.39 1.76 6.36
C ARG A 99 -5.90 2.37 5.06
N ILE A 100 -6.41 1.57 4.12
CA ILE A 100 -7.02 2.10 2.88
C ILE A 100 -8.26 2.93 3.20
N SER A 101 -9.18 2.44 4.04
CA SER A 101 -10.44 3.12 4.30
C SER A 101 -10.33 4.35 5.21
N GLN A 102 -9.40 4.35 6.17
CA GLN A 102 -9.29 5.44 7.15
C GLN A 102 -8.20 6.45 6.79
N ASN A 103 -7.23 6.07 5.95
CA ASN A 103 -6.08 6.93 5.63
C ASN A 103 -5.98 7.28 4.14
N VAL A 104 -6.26 6.35 3.22
CA VAL A 104 -6.18 6.64 1.77
C VAL A 104 -7.48 7.25 1.25
N LEU A 105 -8.63 6.62 1.53
CA LEU A 105 -9.96 7.11 1.11
C LEU A 105 -10.24 8.53 1.63
N THR A 106 -9.79 8.83 2.85
CA THR A 106 -9.98 10.12 3.51
C THR A 106 -8.97 11.17 3.06
N THR A 107 -7.90 10.79 2.36
CA THR A 107 -6.93 11.74 1.81
C THR A 107 -7.48 12.39 0.54
N PRO A 108 -7.59 13.72 0.49
CA PRO A 108 -8.07 14.43 -0.69
C PRO A 108 -7.33 14.03 -1.96
N THR A 109 -8.09 13.84 -3.03
CA THR A 109 -7.62 13.48 -4.39
C THR A 109 -7.00 12.08 -4.52
N ALA A 110 -6.84 11.31 -3.44
CA ALA A 110 -6.16 10.03 -3.52
C ALA A 110 -6.97 8.98 -4.32
N ALA A 111 -6.26 8.14 -5.06
CA ALA A 111 -6.78 6.88 -5.61
C ALA A 111 -5.84 5.74 -5.22
N CYS A 112 -6.37 4.52 -5.11
CA CYS A 112 -5.63 3.34 -4.70
C CYS A 112 -5.79 2.22 -5.73
N PHE A 113 -4.67 1.64 -6.19
CA PHE A 113 -4.64 0.57 -7.16
C PHE A 113 -3.83 -0.63 -6.64
N ASN A 114 -4.16 -1.83 -7.11
CA ASN A 114 -3.40 -3.04 -6.85
C ASN A 114 -2.19 -3.15 -7.79
N LEU A 115 -1.03 -3.55 -7.28
CA LEU A 115 0.17 -3.84 -8.08
C LEU A 115 0.53 -5.33 -8.18
N ILE A 116 -0.11 -6.20 -7.41
CA ILE A 116 0.17 -7.64 -7.42
C ILE A 116 -0.87 -8.36 -8.26
N ASP A 117 -0.43 -8.99 -9.35
CA ASP A 117 -1.25 -9.99 -10.05
C ASP A 117 -1.04 -11.36 -9.40
N SER A 118 -2.08 -11.90 -8.79
CA SER A 118 -2.02 -13.13 -7.98
C SER A 118 -3.36 -13.85 -8.02
N ASP A 119 -3.31 -15.19 -8.06
CA ASP A 119 -4.49 -16.07 -7.97
C ASP A 119 -5.27 -15.87 -6.66
N THR A 120 -4.60 -15.35 -5.63
CA THR A 120 -5.20 -14.99 -4.34
C THR A 120 -5.12 -13.49 -4.12
N TYR A 121 -6.26 -12.87 -3.85
CA TYR A 121 -6.37 -11.42 -3.62
C TYR A 121 -7.53 -11.09 -2.70
N TYR A 122 -7.47 -9.93 -2.06
CA TYR A 122 -8.56 -9.42 -1.26
C TYR A 122 -9.48 -8.51 -2.08
N HIS A 123 -10.79 -8.59 -1.86
CA HIS A 123 -11.78 -7.73 -2.52
C HIS A 123 -11.84 -6.31 -1.90
N MET A 124 -10.68 -5.64 -1.76
CA MET A 124 -10.54 -4.36 -1.06
C MET A 124 -11.47 -3.28 -1.60
N GLY A 125 -11.43 -3.01 -2.90
CA GLY A 125 -12.27 -1.96 -3.49
C GLY A 125 -13.76 -2.17 -3.20
N ARG A 126 -14.25 -3.42 -3.28
CA ARG A 126 -15.65 -3.74 -2.98
C ARG A 126 -15.99 -3.50 -1.50
N LYS A 127 -15.10 -3.88 -0.58
CA LYS A 127 -15.30 -3.68 0.86
C LYS A 127 -15.34 -2.18 1.22
N VAL A 128 -14.44 -1.39 0.64
CA VAL A 128 -14.41 0.06 0.84
C VAL A 128 -15.63 0.74 0.22
N ALA A 129 -16.08 0.29 -0.96
CA ALA A 129 -17.20 0.89 -1.69
C ALA A 129 -18.54 0.85 -0.94
N TYR A 130 -18.73 -0.03 0.04
CA TYR A 130 -19.92 0.00 0.90
C TYR A 130 -20.09 1.33 1.64
N PHE A 131 -19.01 2.09 1.84
CA PHE A 131 -19.07 3.45 2.38
C PHE A 131 -19.94 4.39 1.54
N GLY A 132 -20.04 4.14 0.24
CA GLY A 132 -20.91 4.90 -0.67
C GLY A 132 -22.41 4.72 -0.43
N ASN A 133 -22.82 3.81 0.48
CA ASN A 133 -24.21 3.63 0.92
C ASN A 133 -25.25 3.54 -0.22
N GLY A 134 -24.91 2.80 -1.28
CA GLY A 134 -25.78 2.57 -2.44
C GLY A 134 -25.50 3.49 -3.63
N PHE A 135 -24.67 4.52 -3.47
CA PHE A 135 -24.25 5.41 -4.55
C PHE A 135 -22.98 4.96 -5.29
N GLN A 136 -22.29 3.93 -4.78
CA GLN A 136 -21.09 3.41 -5.41
C GLN A 136 -21.37 2.72 -6.75
N THR A 137 -20.49 2.91 -7.72
CA THR A 137 -20.55 2.27 -9.04
C THR A 137 -19.30 1.44 -9.29
N ARG A 138 -19.45 0.37 -10.08
CA ARG A 138 -18.31 -0.37 -10.63
C ARG A 138 -18.07 0.11 -12.05
N GLU A 139 -16.86 0.59 -12.31
CA GLU A 139 -16.49 1.16 -13.61
C GLU A 139 -15.19 0.56 -14.12
N GLU A 140 -14.94 0.74 -15.41
CA GLU A 140 -13.64 0.48 -16.02
C GLU A 140 -12.96 1.83 -16.28
N ARG A 141 -11.89 2.12 -15.55
CA ARG A 141 -11.08 3.33 -15.73
C ARG A 141 -9.62 2.92 -15.80
N TYR A 142 -8.86 3.57 -16.69
CA TYR A 142 -7.41 3.34 -16.79
C TYR A 142 -7.03 1.87 -17.07
N GLY A 143 -7.87 1.15 -17.84
CA GLY A 143 -7.71 -0.29 -18.11
C GLY A 143 -7.90 -1.19 -16.88
N ARG A 144 -8.53 -0.68 -15.82
CA ARG A 144 -8.73 -1.39 -14.54
C ARG A 144 -10.19 -1.34 -14.12
N LYS A 145 -10.68 -2.44 -13.55
CA LYS A 145 -11.99 -2.50 -12.88
C LYS A 145 -11.87 -1.84 -11.52
N VAL A 146 -12.55 -0.72 -11.32
CA VAL A 146 -12.48 0.10 -10.11
C VAL A 146 -13.87 0.30 -9.49
N TRP A 147 -13.88 0.74 -8.24
CA TRP A 147 -15.07 1.25 -7.56
C TRP A 147 -14.95 2.75 -7.40
N VAL A 148 -16.06 3.46 -7.64
CA VAL A 148 -16.20 4.92 -7.54
C VAL A 148 -17.38 5.24 -6.63
#